data_AF-A0A7J3TMR3-F1
#
_entry.id   AF-A0A7J3TMR3-F1
#
_cell.length_a   1.000
_cell.length_b   1.000
_cell.length_c   1.000
_cell.angle_alpha   90.00
_cell.angle_beta   90.00
_cell.angle_gamma   90.00
#
_symmetry.space_group_name_H-M   'P 1'
#
loop_
_entity.id
_entity.type
_entity.pdbx_description
1 polymer ?
#
loop_
_entity_poly.entity_id
_entity_poly.type
_entity_poly.pdbx_seq_one_letter_code
_entity_poly.pdbx_strand_id
1 'polypeptide(L)' 'MILELARRRKTVRKFADNKVRLEDILYCLNVAREAPSGMNAQPWRFVIVADEELKAKIREI' A
#
# COMPACT_ATOMS: atom_id res chain seq x y z
N MET A 1 3.42 -18.55 11.60
CA MET A 1 2.17 -17.85 11.24
C MET A 1 2.34 -16.33 11.08
N ILE A 2 2.39 -15.47 12.11
CA ILE A 2 2.67 -14.01 11.90
C ILE A 2 4.15 -13.65 12.04
N LEU A 3 4.80 -14.11 13.12
CA LEU A 3 6.22 -13.81 13.37
C LEU A 3 7.14 -14.24 12.21
N GLU A 4 6.84 -15.38 11.60
CA GLU A 4 7.58 -15.89 10.44
C GLU A 4 7.40 -15.01 9.20
N LEU A 5 6.18 -14.56 8.91
CA LEU A 5 5.90 -13.62 7.81
C LEU A 5 6.65 -12.30 8.02
N ALA A 6 6.62 -11.77 9.24
CA ALA A 6 7.35 -10.55 9.60
C ALA A 6 8.87 -10.69 9.39
N ARG A 7 9.45 -11.85 9.75
CA ARG A 7 10.87 -12.16 9.52
C ARG A 7 11.22 -12.33 8.03
N ARG A 8 10.31 -12.87 7.23
CA ARG A 8 10.52 -13.12 5.79
C ARG A 8 10.33 -11.87 4.92
N ARG A 9 9.68 -10.82 5.43
CA ARG A 9 9.46 -9.56 4.72
C ARG A 9 10.80 -8.98 4.22
N LYS A 10 10.83 -8.61 2.95
CA LYS A 10 11.95 -7.87 2.34
C LYS A 10 11.43 -6.60 1.67
N THR A 11 12.30 -5.60 1.55
CA THR A 11 12.01 -4.42 0.72
C THR A 11 12.24 -4.80 -0.74
N VAL A 12 11.19 -4.70 -1.56
CA VAL A 12 11.23 -5.00 -3.00
C VAL A 12 11.36 -3.69 -3.79
N ARG A 13 12.25 -3.66 -4.78
CA ARG A 13 12.50 -2.48 -5.64
C ARG A 13 12.40 -2.78 -7.14
N LYS A 14 12.11 -4.03 -7.51
CA LYS A 14 11.84 -4.47 -8.88
C LYS A 14 10.48 -5.15 -8.88
N PHE A 15 9.56 -4.63 -9.69
CA PHE A 15 8.19 -5.12 -9.81
C PHE A 15 7.99 -5.66 -11.22
N ALA A 16 7.04 -6.56 -11.38
CA ALA A 16 6.59 -6.96 -12.70
C ALA A 16 5.73 -5.85 -13.33
N ASP A 17 5.68 -5.81 -14.66
CA ASP A 17 5.00 -4.73 -15.41
C ASP A 17 3.47 -4.88 -15.43
N ASN A 18 2.93 -5.95 -14.82
CA ASN A 18 1.49 -6.14 -14.72
C ASN A 18 0.87 -5.23 -13.67
N LYS A 19 -0.33 -4.72 -13.98
CA LYS A 19 -1.10 -3.91 -13.03
C LYS A 19 -1.61 -4.79 -11.88
N VAL A 20 -1.62 -4.22 -10.68
CA VAL A 20 -2.30 -4.80 -9.51
C VAL A 20 -3.80 -4.54 -9.64
N ARG A 21 -4.63 -5.55 -9.33
CA ARG A 21 -6.09 -5.37 -9.35
C ARG A 21 -6.50 -4.37 -8.28
N LEU A 22 -7.45 -3.50 -8.59
CA LEU A 22 -7.91 -2.48 -7.66
C LEU A 22 -8.47 -3.09 -6.36
N GLU A 23 -9.18 -4.21 -6.46
CA GLU A 23 -9.74 -4.95 -5.33
C GLU A 23 -8.68 -5.40 -4.31
N ASP A 24 -7.51 -5.83 -4.77
CA ASP A 24 -6.41 -6.24 -3.90
C ASP A 24 -5.85 -5.03 -3.13
N ILE A 25 -5.77 -3.87 -3.80
CA ILE A 25 -5.35 -2.60 -3.17
C ILE A 25 -6.35 -2.18 -2.10
N LEU A 26 -7.65 -2.18 -2.44
CA LEU A 26 -8.72 -1.80 -1.52
C LEU A 26 -8.78 -2.73 -0.30
N TYR A 27 -8.57 -4.03 -0.49
CA TYR A 27 -8.47 -4.99 0.61
C TYR A 27 -7.32 -4.62 1.57
N CYS A 28 -6.13 -4.33 1.04
CA CYS A 28 -4.98 -3.92 1.85
C CYS A 28 -5.27 -2.63 2.65
N LEU A 29 -5.93 -1.65 2.04
CA LEU A 29 -6.30 -0.39 2.70
C LEU A 29 -7.33 -0.60 3.80
N ASN A 30 -8.33 -1.47 3.58
CA ASN A 30 -9.30 -1.83 4.61
C ASN A 30 -8.60 -2.48 5.81
N VAL A 31 -7.70 -3.43 5.58
CA VAL A 31 -6.89 -4.05 6.65
C VAL A 31 -6.05 -3.01 7.39
N ALA A 32 -5.41 -2.07 6.67
CA ALA A 32 -4.59 -1.03 7.28
C ALA A 32 -5.38 -0.09 8.19
N ARG A 33 -6.63 0.24 7.81
CA ARG A 33 -7.51 1.14 8.59
C ARG A 33 -7.95 0.55 9.93
N GLU A 34 -7.96 -0.77 10.09
CA GLU A 34 -8.27 -1.45 11.36
C GLU A 34 -7.16 -1.28 12.42
N ALA A 35 -6.02 -0.69 12.06
CA ALA A 35 -4.99 -0.34 13.03
C ALA A 35 -5.55 0.66 14.08
N PRO A 36 -5.17 0.53 15.36
CA PRO A 36 -5.67 1.41 16.41
C PRO A 36 -5.32 2.86 16.12
N SER A 37 -6.26 3.76 16.41
CA SER A 37 -6.07 5.20 16.31
C SER A 37 -6.65 5.89 17.53
N GLY A 38 -6.09 7.05 17.90
CA GLY A 38 -6.56 7.83 19.05
C GLY A 38 -8.05 8.11 18.94
N MET A 39 -8.82 7.69 19.94
CA MET A 39 -10.29 7.80 19.96
C MET A 39 -10.98 7.23 18.71
N ASN A 40 -10.37 6.26 18.03
CA ASN A 40 -10.84 5.74 16.74
C ASN A 40 -11.05 6.84 15.66
N ALA A 41 -10.27 7.92 15.70
CA ALA A 41 -10.41 9.03 14.76
C ALA A 41 -10.11 8.64 13.31
N GLN A 42 -9.41 7.52 13.09
CA GLN A 42 -9.02 7.01 11.76
C GLN A 42 -8.47 8.14 10.85
N PRO A 43 -7.42 8.88 11.27
CA PRO A 43 -6.93 10.07 10.58
C PRO A 43 -6.17 9.78 9.26
N TRP A 44 -6.32 8.59 8.71
CA TRP A 44 -5.55 8.08 7.58
C TRP A 44 -6.18 8.58 6.28
N ARG A 45 -5.36 9.11 5.38
CA ARG A 45 -5.78 9.44 4.02
C ARG A 45 -4.92 8.66 3.04
N PHE A 46 -5.57 7.96 2.13
CA PHE A 46 -4.89 7.18 1.09
C PHE A 46 -5.21 7.78 -0.28
N VAL A 47 -4.19 7.92 -1.12
CA VAL A 47 -4.32 8.37 -2.51
C VAL A 47 -3.77 7.26 -3.39
N ILE A 48 -4.60 6.72 -4.28
CA ILE A 48 -4.20 5.70 -5.24
C ILE A 48 -3.83 6.41 -6.55
N VAL A 49 -2.54 6.37 -6.90
CA VAL A 49 -2.06 6.90 -8.17
C VAL A 49 -2.00 5.75 -9.18
N ALA A 50 -2.96 5.72 -10.12
CA ALA A 50 -3.03 4.71 -11.17
C ALA A 50 -2.44 5.18 -12.51
N ASP A 51 -2.32 6.50 -12.70
CA ASP A 51 -1.78 7.12 -13.92
C ASP A 51 -0.26 6.97 -14.00
N GLU A 52 0.23 6.43 -15.13
CA GLU A 52 1.66 6.11 -15.29
C GLU A 52 2.52 7.35 -15.53
N GLU A 53 1.99 8.37 -16.21
CA GLU A 53 2.71 9.64 -16.39
C GLU A 53 2.89 10.38 -15.06
N LEU A 54 1.85 10.42 -14.24
CA LEU A 54 1.91 11.00 -12.89
C LEU A 54 2.88 10.22 -12.00
N LYS A 55 2.91 8.89 -12.08
CA LYS A 55 3.93 8.09 -11.37
C LYS A 55 5.33 8.43 -11.85
N ALA A 56 5.55 8.64 -13.16
CA ALA A 56 6.84 9.04 -13.69
C ALA A 56 7.28 10.40 -13.12
N LYS A 57 6.39 11.39 -13.15
CA LYS A 57 6.64 12.73 -12.57
C LYS A 57 6.95 12.67 -11.07
N ILE A 58 6.23 11.86 -10.30
CA ILE A 58 6.49 11.68 -8.86
C ILE A 58 7.90 11.11 -8.59
N ARG A 59 8.42 10.25 -9.46
CA ARG A 59 9.77 9.64 -9.29
C ARG A 59 10.92 10.62 -9.54
N GLU A 60 10.66 11.77 -10.15
CA GLU A 60 11.66 12.79 -10.43
C GLU A 60 11.91 13.74 -9.24
N ILE A 61 11.03 13.71 -8.23
CA ILE A 61 11.13 14.47 -6.97
C ILE A 61 11.96 13.68 -5.95
#